data_AF-A0A537DJV5-F1
#
_entry.id   AF-A0A537DJV5-F1
#
_cell.length_a   1.000
_cell.length_b   1.000
_cell.length_c   1.000
_cell.angle_alpha   90.00
_cell.angle_beta   90.00
_cell.angle_gamma   90.00
#
_symmetry.space_group_name_H-M   'P 1'
#
loop_
_entity.id
_entity.type
_entity.pdbx_description
1 polymer ?
#
loop_
_entity_poly.entity_id
_entity_poly.type
_entity_poly.pdbx_seq_one_letter_code
_entity_poly.pdbx_strand_id
1 'polypeptide(L)'
;MNFFKAVFRAWFYFRQGYNVYLAFLIGFASNIVVLYRLGIADNKYLSIIFPSLTIFIIVGLVVSVPVGILTGLYHMKRTAAFAADAAVQTESNPYMYKAIPGKEREVFIPIWILTLRALSKVLDQQKTITTEDRQEMEDILNKANALLEGQYVGLPKRMGVRRSSVTEGDK
;
A
#
# COMPACT_ATOMS: atom_id res chain seq x y z
N MET A 1 3.87 -5.24 26.57
CA MET A 1 3.45 -4.58 25.31
C MET A 1 3.28 -3.09 25.60
N ASN A 2 3.91 -2.18 24.85
CA ASN A 2 3.79 -0.74 25.13
C ASN A 2 2.34 -0.30 24.95
N PHE A 3 1.72 0.26 25.99
CA PHE A 3 0.32 0.70 26.00
C PHE A 3 -0.03 1.57 24.80
N PHE A 4 0.83 2.54 24.46
CA PHE A 4 0.64 3.41 23.30
C PHE A 4 0.61 2.63 21.99
N LYS A 5 1.48 1.63 21.82
CA LYS A 5 1.46 0.77 20.62
C LYS A 5 0.15 0.00 20.49
N ALA A 6 -0.41 -0.47 21.61
CA ALA A 6 -1.69 -1.16 21.61
C ALA A 6 -2.85 -0.20 21.25
N VAL A 7 -2.86 1.00 21.82
CA VAL A 7 -3.86 2.04 21.52
C VAL A 7 -3.80 2.45 20.05
N PHE A 8 -2.62 2.74 19.51
CA PHE A 8 -2.49 3.11 18.09
C PHE A 8 -2.92 1.98 17.15
N ARG A 9 -2.65 0.71 17.49
CA ARG A 9 -3.14 -0.44 16.72
C ARG A 9 -4.66 -0.56 16.79
N ALA A 10 -5.25 -0.42 17.97
CA ALA A 10 -6.70 -0.45 18.15
C ALA A 10 -7.38 0.68 17.38
N TRP A 11 -6.85 1.90 17.46
CA TRP A 11 -7.32 3.05 16.70
C TRP A 11 -7.22 2.80 15.18
N PHE A 12 -6.11 2.24 14.71
CA PHE A 12 -5.96 1.87 13.30
C PHE A 12 -7.02 0.85 12.86
N TYR A 13 -7.26 -0.20 13.65
CA TYR A 13 -8.28 -1.20 13.34
C TYR A 13 -9.69 -0.60 13.33
N PHE A 14 -10.02 0.25 14.31
CA PHE A 14 -11.29 0.95 14.34
C PHE A 14 -11.47 1.84 13.12
N ARG A 15 -10.48 2.68 12.79
CA ARG A 15 -10.53 3.58 11.63
C ARG A 15 -10.74 2.80 10.34
N GLN A 16 -10.02 1.69 10.15
CA GLN A 16 -10.19 0.86 8.97
C GLN A 16 -11.56 0.20 8.91
N GLY A 17 -12.00 -0.43 10.00
CA GLY A 17 -13.30 -1.09 10.05
C GLY A 17 -14.45 -0.10 9.81
N TYR A 18 -14.38 1.06 10.45
CA TYR A 18 -15.35 2.13 10.28
C TYR A 18 -15.36 2.64 8.83
N ASN A 19 -14.21 3.02 8.27
CA ASN A 19 -14.16 3.62 6.93
C ASN A 19 -14.57 2.63 5.83
N VAL A 20 -14.12 1.37 5.90
CA VAL A 20 -14.37 0.40 4.84
C VAL A 20 -15.79 -0.15 4.89
N TYR A 21 -16.34 -0.42 6.08
CA TYR A 21 -17.62 -1.15 6.20
C TYR A 21 -18.78 -0.26 6.65
N LEU A 22 -18.56 0.69 7.55
CA LEU A 22 -19.66 1.42 8.19
C LEU A 22 -19.92 2.78 7.55
N ALA A 23 -18.87 3.56 7.30
CA ALA A 23 -18.98 4.93 6.82
C ALA A 23 -19.70 5.01 5.47
N PHE A 24 -19.38 4.09 4.56
CA PHE A 24 -20.08 4.00 3.27
C PHE A 24 -21.57 3.71 3.45
N LEU A 25 -21.95 2.67 4.23
CA LEU A 25 -23.35 2.29 4.39
C LEU A 25 -24.17 3.37 5.10
N ILE A 26 -23.63 3.91 6.19
CA ILE A 26 -24.30 4.97 6.96
C ILE A 26 -24.41 6.24 6.11
N GLY A 27 -23.32 6.66 5.47
CA GLY A 27 -23.28 7.84 4.61
C GLY A 27 -24.21 7.70 3.40
N PHE A 28 -24.23 6.53 2.77
CA PHE A 28 -25.08 6.27 1.60
C PHE A 28 -26.57 6.22 1.99
N ALA A 29 -26.93 5.47 3.03
CA ALA A 29 -28.31 5.38 3.50
C ALA A 29 -28.85 6.74 3.96
N SER A 30 -28.05 7.49 4.75
CA SER A 30 -28.44 8.83 5.19
C SER A 30 -28.61 9.80 4.02
N ASN A 31 -27.68 9.81 3.05
CA ASN A 31 -27.81 10.64 1.87
C ASN A 31 -29.06 10.31 1.04
N ILE A 32 -29.38 9.03 0.84
CA ILE A 32 -30.62 8.66 0.12
C ILE A 32 -31.85 9.22 0.84
N VAL A 33 -31.92 9.06 2.16
CA VAL A 33 -33.06 9.56 2.94
C VAL A 33 -33.15 11.08 2.86
N VAL A 34 -32.03 11.79 2.99
CA VAL A 34 -31.98 13.26 2.90
C VAL A 34 -32.39 13.74 1.51
N LEU A 35 -31.82 13.17 0.45
CA LEU A 35 -32.15 13.53 -0.94
C LEU A 35 -33.63 13.31 -1.24
N TYR A 36 -34.20 12.21 -0.77
CA TYR A 36 -35.62 11.94 -0.94
C TYR A 36 -36.48 12.95 -0.17
N ARG A 37 -36.21 13.12 1.12
CA ARG A 37 -37.04 13.97 2.00
C ARG A 37 -37.00 15.43 1.59
N LEU A 38 -35.83 15.97 1.26
CA LEU A 38 -35.68 17.39 0.93
C LEU A 38 -35.91 17.68 -0.56
N GLY A 39 -35.51 16.77 -1.45
CA GLY A 39 -35.52 17.02 -2.90
C GLY A 39 -36.74 16.49 -3.64
N ILE A 40 -37.40 15.44 -3.11
CA ILE A 40 -38.40 14.67 -3.86
C ILE A 40 -39.78 14.72 -3.21
N ALA A 41 -39.87 14.48 -1.90
CA ALA A 41 -41.13 14.26 -1.21
C ALA A 41 -42.17 15.38 -1.46
N ASP A 42 -41.73 16.64 -1.41
CA ASP A 42 -42.59 17.81 -1.59
C ASP A 42 -42.54 18.40 -3.02
N ASN A 43 -41.81 17.77 -3.95
CA ASN A 43 -41.67 18.25 -5.32
C ASN A 43 -42.79 17.71 -6.22
N LYS A 44 -43.60 18.62 -6.79
CA LYS A 44 -44.78 18.29 -7.61
C LYS A 44 -44.50 17.39 -8.83
N TYR A 45 -43.28 17.39 -9.37
CA TYR A 45 -42.93 16.59 -10.54
C TYR A 45 -42.25 15.27 -10.16
N LEU A 46 -41.30 15.34 -9.22
CA LEU A 46 -40.50 14.18 -8.82
C LEU A 46 -41.28 13.21 -7.94
N SER A 47 -42.22 13.69 -7.11
CA SER A 47 -43.04 12.83 -6.25
C SER A 47 -43.98 11.91 -7.04
N ILE A 48 -44.33 12.28 -8.28
CA ILE A 48 -45.11 11.43 -9.19
C ILE A 48 -44.27 10.22 -9.65
N ILE A 49 -42.99 10.46 -9.95
CA ILE A 49 -42.06 9.43 -10.44
C ILE A 49 -41.58 8.54 -9.28
N PHE A 50 -41.36 9.13 -8.11
CA PHE A 50 -40.87 8.47 -6.91
C PHE A 50 -41.86 8.64 -5.74
N PRO A 51 -43.00 7.92 -5.75
CA PRO A 51 -44.08 8.15 -4.80
C PRO A 51 -43.77 7.64 -3.38
N SER A 52 -42.72 6.84 -3.20
CA SER A 52 -42.27 6.41 -1.88
C SER A 52 -40.75 6.34 -1.80
N LEU A 53 -40.24 6.46 -0.56
CA LEU A 53 -38.82 6.30 -0.26
C LEU A 53 -38.30 4.92 -0.70
N THR A 54 -39.11 3.87 -0.55
CA THR A 54 -38.73 2.50 -0.94
C THR A 54 -38.47 2.38 -2.44
N ILE A 55 -39.34 2.96 -3.27
CA ILE A 55 -39.17 2.95 -4.73
C ILE A 55 -37.92 3.75 -5.11
N PHE A 56 -37.71 4.91 -4.48
CA PHE A 56 -36.52 5.72 -4.72
C PHE A 56 -35.22 4.98 -4.33
N ILE A 57 -35.20 4.26 -3.21
CA ILE A 57 -34.06 3.43 -2.80
C ILE A 57 -33.76 2.35 -3.85
N ILE A 58 -34.78 1.61 -4.29
CA ILE A 58 -34.59 0.50 -5.24
C ILE A 58 -34.01 1.03 -6.56
N VAL A 59 -34.61 2.08 -7.13
CA VAL A 59 -34.11 2.68 -8.38
C VAL A 59 -32.73 3.29 -8.17
N GLY A 60 -32.52 3.99 -7.06
CA GLY A 60 -31.24 4.58 -6.70
C GLY A 60 -30.12 3.53 -6.60
N LEU A 61 -30.39 2.37 -6.01
CA LEU A 61 -29.43 1.26 -5.95
C LEU A 61 -29.12 0.69 -7.33
N VAL A 62 -30.15 0.45 -8.16
CA VAL A 62 -29.99 -0.08 -9.52
C VAL A 62 -29.15 0.84 -10.40
N VAL A 63 -29.19 2.16 -10.19
CA VAL A 63 -28.40 3.13 -10.96
C VAL A 63 -27.03 3.38 -10.33
N SER A 64 -26.97 3.61 -9.01
CA SER A 64 -25.73 3.99 -8.32
C SER A 64 -24.70 2.87 -8.28
N VAL A 65 -25.13 1.60 -8.19
CA VAL A 65 -24.19 0.46 -8.14
C VAL A 65 -23.43 0.32 -9.47
N PRO A 66 -24.07 0.22 -10.66
CA PRO A 66 -23.36 0.20 -11.93
C PRO A 66 -22.50 1.44 -12.16
N VAL A 67 -23.00 2.64 -11.85
CA VAL A 67 -22.22 3.88 -12.00
C VAL A 67 -20.99 3.87 -11.09
N GLY A 68 -21.12 3.41 -9.85
CA GLY A 68 -20.01 3.24 -8.92
C GLY A 68 -18.95 2.25 -9.43
N ILE A 69 -19.39 1.11 -9.98
CA ILE A 69 -18.48 0.13 -10.60
C ILE A 69 -17.74 0.75 -11.79
N LEU A 70 -18.45 1.40 -12.71
CA LEU A 70 -17.86 2.00 -13.91
C LEU A 70 -16.89 3.13 -13.58
N THR A 71 -17.26 4.02 -12.67
CA THR A 71 -16.39 5.12 -12.22
C THR A 71 -15.16 4.60 -11.48
N GLY A 72 -15.31 3.58 -10.63
CA GLY A 72 -14.18 2.90 -9.98
C GLY A 72 -13.23 2.24 -10.98
N LEU A 73 -13.75 1.48 -11.94
CA LEU A 73 -12.96 0.86 -13.01
C LEU A 73 -12.22 1.91 -13.85
N TYR A 74 -12.89 3.01 -14.18
CA TYR A 74 -12.30 4.11 -14.93
C TYR A 74 -11.17 4.78 -14.14
N HIS A 75 -11.39 5.06 -12.85
CA HIS A 75 -10.38 5.64 -11.97
C HIS A 75 -9.12 4.76 -11.92
N MET A 76 -9.28 3.46 -11.65
CA MET A 76 -8.15 2.53 -11.55
C MET A 76 -7.36 2.36 -12.85
N LYS A 77 -8.03 2.38 -14.01
CA LYS A 77 -7.40 2.05 -15.30
C LYS A 77 -6.92 3.24 -16.11
N ARG A 78 -7.51 4.43 -15.92
CA ARG A 78 -7.37 5.55 -16.87
C ARG A 78 -6.99 6.88 -16.24
N THR A 79 -6.84 6.95 -14.92
CA THR A 79 -6.50 8.23 -14.26
C THR A 79 -5.05 8.24 -13.79
N ALA A 80 -4.36 9.36 -14.02
CA ALA A 80 -3.05 9.62 -13.45
C ALA A 80 -3.09 9.69 -11.90
N ALA A 81 -4.27 9.97 -11.33
CA ALA A 81 -4.49 9.98 -9.89
C ALA A 81 -4.19 8.61 -9.25
N PHE A 82 -4.65 7.50 -9.86
CA PHE A 82 -4.36 6.16 -9.34
C PHE A 82 -2.85 5.86 -9.32
N ALA A 83 -2.11 6.26 -10.36
CA ALA A 83 -0.66 6.09 -10.42
C ALA A 83 0.06 6.90 -9.33
N ALA A 84 -0.38 8.14 -9.07
CA ALA A 84 0.15 8.98 -8.01
C ALA A 84 -0.12 8.36 -6.62
N ASP A 85 -1.33 7.87 -6.37
CA ASP A 85 -1.69 7.20 -5.11
C ASP A 85 -0.84 5.94 -4.88
N ALA A 86 -0.65 5.13 -5.91
CA ALA A 86 0.19 3.93 -5.85
C ALA A 86 1.66 4.28 -5.57
N ALA A 87 2.18 5.35 -6.19
CA ALA A 87 3.54 5.83 -5.95
C ALA A 87 3.72 6.27 -4.50
N VAL A 88 2.81 7.12 -3.98
CA VAL A 88 2.86 7.58 -2.58
C VAL A 88 2.76 6.42 -1.59
N GLN A 89 1.88 5.44 -1.83
CA GLN A 89 1.76 4.26 -0.98
C GLN A 89 3.03 3.41 -0.99
N THR A 90 3.69 3.28 -2.15
CA THR A 90 4.94 2.54 -2.27
C THR A 90 6.08 3.28 -1.56
N GLU A 91 6.25 4.58 -1.82
CA GLU A 91 7.31 5.40 -1.22
C GLU A 91 7.17 5.54 0.29
N SER A 92 5.93 5.59 0.81
CA SER A 92 5.67 5.69 2.25
C SER A 92 5.76 4.36 2.98
N ASN A 93 5.83 3.23 2.27
CA ASN A 93 5.94 1.91 2.89
C ASN A 93 7.39 1.62 3.30
N PRO A 94 7.70 1.53 4.61
CA PRO A 94 9.07 1.31 5.07
C PRO A 94 9.65 -0.04 4.61
N TYR A 95 8.81 -1.03 4.31
CA TYR A 95 9.23 -2.35 3.86
C TYR A 95 9.64 -2.40 2.39
N MET A 96 9.52 -1.30 1.64
CA MET A 96 10.16 -1.18 0.31
C MET A 96 11.67 -0.98 0.42
N TYR A 97 12.15 -0.55 1.59
CA TYR A 97 13.55 -0.20 1.83
C TYR A 97 14.19 -1.04 2.94
N LYS A 98 13.42 -1.89 3.61
CA LYS A 98 13.83 -2.70 4.77
C LYS A 98 13.25 -4.10 4.66
N ALA A 99 14.01 -5.13 5.05
CA ALA A 99 13.55 -6.51 5.05
C ALA A 99 12.27 -6.70 5.87
N ILE A 100 11.28 -7.40 5.32
CA ILE A 100 10.06 -7.76 6.02
C ILE A 100 10.41 -8.79 7.12
N PRO A 101 10.01 -8.56 8.38
CA PRO A 101 10.16 -9.54 9.45
C PRO A 101 9.52 -10.89 9.11
N GLY A 102 10.10 -11.98 9.61
CA GLY A 102 9.63 -13.34 9.33
C GLY A 102 10.37 -13.96 8.15
N LYS A 103 9.68 -14.71 7.28
CA LYS A 103 10.31 -15.57 6.26
C LYS A 103 11.32 -14.87 5.34
N GLU A 104 11.12 -13.59 5.02
CA GLU A 104 12.07 -12.86 4.18
C GLU A 104 13.40 -12.66 4.91
N ARG A 105 13.37 -12.07 6.10
CA ARG A 105 14.57 -11.83 6.91
C ARG A 105 15.19 -13.11 7.47
N GLU A 106 14.39 -14.07 7.91
CA GLU A 106 14.87 -15.29 8.59
C GLU A 106 15.29 -16.40 7.61
N VAL A 107 14.79 -16.40 6.37
CA VAL A 107 15.01 -17.52 5.43
C VAL A 107 15.46 -17.04 4.05
N PHE A 108 14.70 -16.17 3.38
CA PHE A 108 15.00 -15.86 1.97
C PHE A 108 16.27 -15.03 1.76
N ILE A 109 16.46 -13.93 2.49
CA ILE A 109 17.68 -13.14 2.39
C ILE A 109 18.92 -13.99 2.77
N PRO A 110 18.92 -14.77 3.87
CA PRO A 110 20.02 -15.68 4.17
C PRO A 110 20.29 -16.70 3.07
N ILE A 111 19.26 -17.30 2.45
CA ILE A 111 19.44 -18.23 1.31
C ILE A 111 20.15 -17.53 0.15
N TRP A 112 19.77 -16.30 -0.19
CA TRP A 112 20.42 -15.54 -1.26
C TRP A 112 21.88 -15.21 -0.94
N ILE A 113 22.17 -14.80 0.30
CA ILE A 113 23.55 -14.57 0.77
C ILE A 113 24.39 -15.85 0.67
N LEU A 114 23.86 -16.99 1.13
CA LEU A 114 24.55 -18.27 1.07
C LEU A 114 24.78 -18.73 -0.37
N THR A 115 23.79 -18.54 -1.24
CA THR A 115 23.89 -18.83 -2.68
C THR A 115 25.00 -17.99 -3.33
N LEU A 116 25.00 -16.68 -3.07
CA LEU A 116 26.00 -15.77 -3.63
C LEU A 116 27.42 -16.11 -3.15
N ARG A 117 27.57 -16.45 -1.86
CA ARG A 117 28.85 -16.92 -1.30
C ARG A 117 29.30 -18.24 -1.90
N ALA A 118 28.39 -19.19 -2.12
CA ALA A 118 28.71 -20.47 -2.74
C ALA A 118 29.17 -20.28 -4.19
N LEU A 119 28.46 -19.44 -4.95
CA LEU A 119 28.83 -19.11 -6.32
C LEU A 119 30.19 -18.40 -6.39
N SER A 120 30.44 -17.44 -5.49
CA SER A 120 31.75 -16.78 -5.37
C SER A 120 32.89 -17.79 -5.22
N LYS A 121 32.72 -18.78 -4.34
CA LYS A 121 33.72 -19.83 -4.11
C LYS A 121 33.97 -20.67 -5.36
N VAL A 122 32.93 -20.98 -6.13
CA VAL A 122 33.06 -21.75 -7.38
C VAL A 122 33.79 -20.93 -8.44
N LEU A 123 33.43 -19.66 -8.62
CA LEU A 123 34.08 -18.76 -9.59
C LEU A 123 35.55 -18.50 -9.24
N ASP A 124 35.85 -18.36 -7.95
CA ASP A 124 37.23 -18.26 -7.44
C ASP A 124 38.04 -19.52 -7.76
N GLN A 125 37.47 -20.71 -7.57
CA GLN A 125 38.14 -21.98 -7.90
C GLN A 125 38.39 -22.13 -9.39
N GLN A 126 37.44 -21.70 -10.23
CA GLN A 126 37.56 -21.73 -11.69
C GLN A 126 38.45 -20.62 -12.25
N LYS A 127 38.87 -19.65 -11.41
CA LYS A 127 39.64 -18.46 -11.81
C LYS A 127 38.93 -17.63 -12.90
N THR A 128 37.60 -17.60 -12.86
CA THR A 128 36.76 -16.91 -13.84
C THR A 128 36.17 -15.59 -13.31
N ILE A 129 36.33 -15.31 -12.02
CA ILE A 129 35.84 -14.06 -11.41
C ILE A 129 36.72 -12.87 -11.84
N THR A 130 36.08 -11.77 -12.22
CA THR A 130 36.77 -10.49 -12.48
C THR A 130 36.91 -9.67 -11.20
N THR A 131 37.70 -8.59 -11.24
CA THR A 131 37.84 -7.70 -10.07
C THR A 131 36.56 -6.90 -9.85
N GLU A 132 35.94 -6.48 -10.95
CA GLU A 132 34.67 -5.77 -11.00
C GLU A 132 33.54 -6.63 -10.40
N ASP A 133 33.41 -7.89 -10.82
CA ASP A 133 32.40 -8.81 -10.26
C ASP A 133 32.59 -9.00 -8.75
N ARG A 134 33.84 -9.12 -8.28
CA ARG A 134 34.14 -9.26 -6.86
C ARG A 134 33.69 -8.04 -6.06
N GLN A 135 33.93 -6.84 -6.57
CA GLN A 135 33.50 -5.60 -5.92
C GLN A 135 31.98 -5.48 -5.86
N GLU A 136 31.29 -5.77 -6.96
CA GLU A 136 29.82 -5.75 -7.01
C GLU A 136 29.21 -6.77 -6.04
N MET A 137 29.75 -7.99 -5.98
CA MET A 137 29.31 -9.02 -5.05
C MET A 137 29.48 -8.60 -3.59
N GLU A 138 30.61 -7.97 -3.24
CA GLU A 138 30.86 -7.46 -1.89
C GLU A 138 29.88 -6.34 -1.51
N ASP A 139 29.61 -5.40 -2.42
CA ASP A 139 28.63 -4.33 -2.19
C ASP A 139 27.22 -4.89 -1.95
N ILE A 140 26.77 -5.84 -2.78
CA ILE A 140 25.47 -6.49 -2.62
C ILE A 140 25.38 -7.28 -1.31
N LEU A 141 26.44 -8.00 -0.93
CA LEU A 141 26.50 -8.70 0.36
C LEU A 141 26.40 -7.73 1.54
N ASN A 142 27.08 -6.58 1.47
CA ASN A 142 27.00 -5.55 2.51
C ASN A 142 25.58 -4.99 2.64
N LYS A 143 24.93 -4.67 1.52
CA LYS A 143 23.53 -4.21 1.50
C LYS A 143 22.58 -5.29 2.06
N ALA A 144 22.76 -6.56 1.69
CA ALA A 144 21.94 -7.67 2.18
C ALA A 144 22.11 -7.90 3.70
N ASN A 145 23.35 -7.82 4.22
CA ASN A 145 23.60 -7.91 5.66
C ASN A 145 22.98 -6.73 6.42
N ALA A 146 23.05 -5.51 5.88
CA ALA A 146 22.40 -4.35 6.46
C ALA A 146 20.87 -4.54 6.56
N LEU A 147 20.23 -5.13 5.55
CA LEU A 147 18.82 -5.51 5.59
C LEU A 147 18.54 -6.57 6.67
N LEU A 148 19.42 -7.56 6.86
CA LEU A 148 19.32 -8.55 7.94
C LEU A 148 19.49 -7.96 9.34
N GLU A 149 20.20 -6.86 9.49
CA GLU A 149 20.27 -6.09 10.73
C GLU A 149 19.03 -5.20 10.94
N GLY A 150 18.20 -5.07 9.91
CA GLY A 150 17.01 -4.23 9.91
C GLY A 150 17.31 -2.76 9.61
N GLN A 151 18.45 -2.49 8.97
CA GLN A 151 18.74 -1.20 8.37
C GLN A 151 17.94 -1.00 7.08
N TYR A 152 18.08 0.19 6.51
CA TYR A 152 17.41 0.57 5.27
C TYR A 152 18.41 0.64 4.11
N VAL A 153 17.96 0.29 2.90
CA VAL A 153 18.72 0.40 1.65
C VAL A 153 17.87 1.16 0.62
N GLY A 154 18.50 2.01 -0.19
CA GLY A 154 17.81 2.75 -1.27
C GLY A 154 16.90 3.90 -0.80
N LEU A 155 17.07 4.39 0.43
CA LEU A 155 16.23 5.46 1.00
C LEU A 155 16.22 6.71 0.11
N PRO A 156 15.04 7.23 -0.28
CA PRO A 156 14.95 8.55 -0.87
C PRO A 156 15.35 9.60 0.18
N LYS A 157 16.20 10.56 -0.21
CA LYS A 157 16.69 11.69 0.62
C LYS A 157 15.60 12.44 1.41
N ARG A 158 14.32 12.29 1.03
CA ARG A 158 13.16 13.01 1.56
C ARG A 158 12.55 12.43 2.83
N MET A 159 12.88 11.21 3.25
CA MET A 159 12.22 10.59 4.42
C MET A 159 12.71 11.07 5.79
N GLY A 160 13.66 12.01 5.89
CA GLY A 160 14.06 12.63 7.17
C GLY A 160 14.67 11.68 8.21
N VAL A 161 14.87 10.41 7.88
CA VAL A 161 15.54 9.41 8.72
C VAL A 161 17.05 9.53 8.50
N ARG A 162 17.84 9.61 9.58
CA ARG A 162 19.32 9.68 9.53
C ARG A 162 19.86 8.54 8.65
N ARG A 163 20.63 8.87 7.62
CA ARG A 163 21.32 7.90 6.76
C ARG A 163 22.18 6.97 7.61
N SER A 164 22.09 5.66 7.39
CA SER A 164 23.13 4.72 7.84
C SER A 164 24.30 4.80 6.86
N SER A 165 25.51 4.59 7.36
CA SER A 165 26.79 4.70 6.61
C SER A 165 26.89 3.78 5.40
N VAL A 166 26.02 2.78 5.28
CA VAL A 166 25.97 1.84 4.14
C VAL A 166 25.40 2.50 2.87
N THR A 167 24.71 3.63 2.97
CA THR A 167 24.07 4.32 1.82
C THR A 167 24.97 5.33 1.10
N GLU A 168 26.26 5.42 1.46
CA GLU A 168 27.17 6.47 0.98
C GLU A 168 27.99 6.07 -0.27
N GLY A 169 27.82 4.85 -0.77
CA GLY A 169 28.62 4.28 -1.87
C GLY A 169 28.21 4.65 -3.30
N ASP A 170 27.07 5.29 -3.53
CA ASP A 170 26.65 5.71 -4.88
C ASP A 170 26.87 7.22 -5.07
N LYS A 171 28.02 7.56 -5.65
CA LYS A 171 28.26 8.81 -6.40
C LYS A 171 28.99 8.50 -7.69
#